data_AF-X1FG64-F1
#
_entry.id   AF-X1FG64-F1
#
_cell.length_a   1.000
_cell.length_b   1.000
_cell.length_c   1.000
_cell.angle_alpha   90.00
_cell.angle_beta   90.00
_cell.angle_gamma   90.00
#
_symmetry.space_group_name_H-M   'P 1'
#
loop_
_entity.id
_entity.type
_entity.pdbx_description
1 polymer ?
#
loop_
_entity_poly.entity_id
_entity_poly.type
_entity_poly.pdbx_seq_one_letter_code
_entity_poly.pdbx_strand_id
1 'polypeptide(L)' 'MDILSLSTPERILLAEQLWDSVRTKSDEIEITPEQTKLLESRLAALESDGDLGDSWDNVKARIEKS' A
#
# COMPACT_ATOMS: atom_id res chain seq x y z
N MET A 1 1.53 14.16 18.78
CA MET A 1 0.64 13.03 19.13
C MET A 1 1.51 11.80 19.23
N ASP A 2 1.50 11.10 20.36
CA ASP A 2 2.23 9.84 20.47
C ASP A 2 1.36 8.71 19.89
N ILE A 3 1.68 8.28 18.68
CA ILE A 3 0.90 7.26 17.96
C ILE A 3 1.06 5.89 18.65
N LEU A 4 2.16 5.69 19.37
CA LEU A 4 2.46 4.42 20.06
C LEU A 4 1.67 4.27 21.37
N SER A 5 1.15 5.36 21.93
CA SER A 5 0.31 5.32 23.14
C SER A 5 -1.15 4.97 22.85
N LEU A 6 -1.56 4.89 21.59
CA LEU A 6 -2.93 4.57 21.18
C LEU A 6 -3.19 3.06 21.33
N SER A 7 -4.40 2.70 21.75
CA SER A 7 -4.89 1.32 21.73
C SER A 7 -5.05 0.80 20.28
N THR A 8 -5.14 -0.52 20.11
CA THR A 8 -5.32 -1.12 18.78
C THR A 8 -6.52 -0.56 18.00
N PRO A 9 -7.73 -0.40 18.60
CA PRO A 9 -8.87 0.22 17.91
C PRO A 9 -8.60 1.66 17.48
N GLU A 10 -7.96 2.46 18.34
CA GLU A 10 -7.64 3.86 18.04
C GLU A 10 -6.61 3.98 16.90
N ARG A 11 -5.64 3.06 16.83
CA ARG A 11 -4.69 3.02 15.71
C ARG A 11 -5.38 2.63 14.39
N ILE A 12 -6.35 1.73 14.43
CA ILE A 12 -7.15 1.37 13.23
C ILE A 12 -7.93 2.59 12.75
N LEU A 13 -8.63 3.28 13.66
CA LEU A 13 -9.39 4.47 13.33
C LEU A 13 -8.49 5.61 12.80
N LEU A 14 -7.31 5.80 13.41
CA LEU A 14 -6.35 6.78 12.94
C LEU A 14 -5.81 6.43 11.54
N ALA A 15 -5.52 5.15 11.28
CA ALA A 15 -5.07 4.70 9.96
C ALA A 15 -6.13 4.95 8.88
N GLU A 16 -7.41 4.68 9.19
CA GLU A 16 -8.54 4.98 8.30
C GLU A 16 -8.68 6.49 8.03
N GLN A 17 -8.63 7.32 9.09
CA GLN A 17 -8.70 8.77 8.94
C GLN A 17 -7.54 9.36 8.13
N LEU A 18 -6.32 8.85 8.34
CA LEU A 18 -5.16 9.23 7.54
C LEU A 18 -5.33 8.82 6.08
N TRP A 19 -5.83 7.61 5.83
CA TRP A 19 -6.10 7.13 4.49
C TRP A 19 -7.14 7.99 3.76
N ASP A 20 -8.26 8.32 4.41
CA ASP A 20 -9.28 9.21 3.84
C ASP A 20 -8.76 10.63 3.57
N SER A 21 -7.86 11.14 4.42
CA SER A 21 -7.25 12.46 4.22
C SER A 21 -6.35 12.54 2.97
N VAL A 22 -5.72 11.43 2.57
CA VAL A 22 -4.92 11.34 1.34
C VAL A 22 -5.82 11.06 0.14
N ARG A 23 -6.83 10.21 0.32
CA ARG A 23 -7.80 9.86 -0.73
C ARG A 23 -8.53 11.08 -1.29
N THR A 24 -8.89 12.04 -0.43
CA THR A 24 -9.54 13.28 -0.87
C THR A 24 -8.71 14.14 -1.84
N LYS A 25 -7.40 13.90 -1.95
CA LYS A 25 -6.50 14.53 -2.93
C LYS A 25 -6.12 13.61 -4.09
N SER A 26 -6.53 12.34 -4.05
CA SER A 26 -6.13 11.35 -5.05
C SER A 26 -6.86 11.55 -6.38
N ASP A 27 -8.05 12.15 -6.37
CA ASP A 27 -8.81 12.50 -7.57
C ASP A 27 -8.15 13.64 -8.39
N GLU A 28 -7.14 14.35 -7.85
CA GLU A 28 -6.35 15.35 -8.59
C GLU A 28 -5.28 14.71 -9.50
N ILE A 29 -4.97 13.42 -9.30
CA ILE A 29 -3.96 12.70 -10.09
C ILE A 29 -4.69 11.92 -11.19
N GLU A 30 -4.73 12.49 -12.39
CA GLU A 30 -5.29 11.79 -13.56
C GLU A 30 -4.41 10.58 -13.92
N ILE A 31 -4.99 9.38 -13.82
CA ILE A 31 -4.38 8.15 -14.32
C ILE A 31 -4.72 8.01 -15.80
N THR A 32 -3.71 7.89 -16.65
CA THR A 32 -3.95 7.70 -18.09
C THR A 32 -4.45 6.29 -18.40
N PRO A 33 -5.18 6.09 -19.50
CA PRO A 33 -5.64 4.75 -19.91
C PRO A 33 -4.49 3.73 -20.05
N GLU A 34 -3.31 4.17 -20.47
CA GLU A 34 -2.12 3.34 -20.61
C GLU A 34 -1.59 2.87 -19.26
N GLN A 35 -1.63 3.73 -18.24
CA GLN A 35 -1.22 3.40 -16.88
C GLN A 35 -2.20 2.40 -16.25
N THR A 36 -3.50 2.59 -16.43
CA THR A 36 -4.52 1.63 -16.00
C THR A 36 -4.30 0.26 -16.64
N LYS A 37 -4.10 0.22 -17.96
CA LYS A 37 -3.84 -1.02 -18.70
C LYS A 37 -2.57 -1.74 -18.21
N LEU A 38 -1.52 -0.98 -17.87
CA LEU A 38 -0.30 -1.54 -17.29
C LEU A 38 -0.57 -2.17 -15.92
N LEU A 39 -1.34 -1.51 -15.06
CA LEU A 39 -1.70 -2.02 -13.74
C LEU A 39 -2.55 -3.29 -13.84
N GLU A 40 -3.55 -3.31 -14.73
CA GLU A 40 -4.37 -4.50 -15.00
C GLU A 40 -3.51 -5.67 -15.49
N SER A 41 -2.57 -5.43 -16.42
CA SER A 41 -1.65 -6.46 -16.90
C SER A 41 -0.77 -7.02 -15.78
N ARG A 42 -0.31 -6.18 -14.85
CA ARG A 42 0.50 -6.61 -13.72
C ARG A 42 -0.30 -7.42 -12.71
N LEU A 43 -1.56 -7.04 -12.50
CA LEU A 43 -2.46 -7.77 -11.61
C LEU A 43 -2.77 -9.16 -12.16
N ALA A 44 -3.08 -9.26 -13.46
CA ALA A 44 -3.30 -10.53 -14.13
C ALA A 44 -2.05 -11.43 -14.13
N ALA A 45 -0.86 -10.84 -14.27
CA ALA A 45 0.40 -11.56 -14.14
C ALA A 45 0.59 -12.11 -12.73
N LEU A 46 0.31 -11.32 -11.68
CA LEU A 46 0.37 -11.78 -10.29
C LEU A 46 -0.60 -12.93 -10.02
N GLU A 47 -1.84 -12.82 -10.50
CA GLU A 47 -2.85 -13.89 -10.37
C GLU A 47 -2.43 -15.18 -11.10
N SER A 48 -1.76 -15.06 -12.24
CA SER A 48 -1.31 -16.20 -13.03
C SER A 48 -0.01 -16.84 -12.53
N ASP A 49 0.94 -16.05 -12.05
CA ASP A 49 2.27 -16.52 -11.62
C ASP A 49 2.21 -17.08 -10.20
N GLY A 50 1.27 -16.58 -9.38
CA GLY A 50 1.04 -17.05 -8.01
C GLY A 50 2.17 -16.74 -7.04
N ASP A 51 3.22 -16.05 -7.49
CA ASP A 51 4.30 -15.55 -6.65
C ASP A 51 3.79 -14.36 -5.82
N LEU A 52 3.49 -14.62 -4.56
CA LEU A 52 3.06 -13.61 -3.59
C LEU A 52 4.19 -12.64 -3.21
N GLY A 53 5.40 -12.88 -3.73
CA GLY A 53 6.60 -12.16 -3.37
C GLY A 53 7.17 -12.61 -2.03
N ASP A 54 8.15 -11.86 -1.54
CA ASP A 54 8.84 -12.16 -0.29
C ASP A 54 8.04 -11.66 0.93
N SER A 55 8.21 -12.34 2.06
CA SER A 55 7.63 -11.87 3.32
C SER A 55 8.18 -10.50 3.72
N TRP A 56 7.40 -9.74 4.49
CA TRP A 56 7.85 -8.45 5.00
C TRP A 56 9.16 -8.56 5.81
N ASP A 57 9.33 -9.64 6.57
CA ASP A 57 10.56 -9.90 7.32
C ASP A 57 11.79 -10.05 6.39
N ASN A 58 11.64 -10.77 5.26
CA ASN A 58 12.71 -10.93 4.27
C ASN A 58 13.04 -9.60 3.57
N VAL A 59 12.01 -8.83 3.20
CA VAL A 59 12.18 -7.50 2.59
C VAL A 59 12.88 -6.56 3.55
N LYS A 60 12.44 -6.50 4.81
CA LYS A 60 13.03 -5.65 5.85
C LYS A 60 14.50 -6.01 6.08
N ALA A 61 14.82 -7.30 6.19
CA ALA A 61 16.20 -7.77 6.36
C ALA A 61 17.13 -7.38 5.19
N ARG A 62 16.60 -7.27 3.97
CA ARG A 62 17.37 -6.79 2.80
C ARG A 62 17.64 -5.29 2.87
N ILE A 63 16.64 -4.50 3.27
CA ILE A 63 16.75 -3.04 3.37
C ILE A 63 17.70 -2.64 4.51
N GLU A 64 17.62 -3.31 5.66
CA GLU A 64 18.50 -3.02 6.81
C GLU A 64 19.97 -3.44 6.60
N LYS A 65 20.23 -4.32 5.61
CA LYS A 65 21.59 -4.72 5.22
C LYS A 65 22.20 -3.85 4.11
N SER A 66 21.48 -2.86 3.59
CA SER A 66 21.92 -1.94 2.52
C SER A 66 22.55 -0.66 3.06
#